data_AF-A0A2V5W5F8-F1
#
_entry.id   AF-A0A2V5W5F8-F1
#
_cell.length_a   1.000
_cell.length_b   1.000
_cell.length_c   1.000
_cell.angle_alpha   90.00
_cell.angle_beta   90.00
_cell.angle_gamma   90.00
#
_symmetry.space_group_name_H-M   'P 1'
#
loop_
_entity.id
_entity.type
_entity.pdbx_description
1 polymer ?
#
loop_
_entity_poly.entity_id
_entity_poly.type
_entity_poly.pdbx_seq_one_letter_code
_entity_poly.pdbx_strand_id
1 'polypeptide(L)'
;MNESDTTSFDATHPSRDNWWSRLKKTLGPVAVVGVVIAKFFAKLKFFILPALKFLPLLLKSGGTMLLMIWVYTMMWGWKFAVGFVMLLLIHECGHLIVAKKFGLKVGAPVFIPFMGAFIALKEAPRNAWMEACVGIGGPMLGSIGALACNSIGEFTDIPIFFALAWFGYFLNLFNLTPVGMLDGGRIVTALSRWLWLPGFAVLLWFGWKYPNFIVWLMVIAS
;
A
#
# COMPACT_ATOMS: atom_id res chain seq x y z
N MET A 1 -13.18 4.12 -98.20
CA MET A 1 -11.98 4.67 -97.54
C MET A 1 -12.24 4.53 -96.04
N ASN A 2 -11.65 3.54 -95.39
CA ASN A 2 -10.43 3.63 -94.55
C ASN A 2 -10.59 4.69 -93.44
N GLU A 3 -10.25 4.49 -92.17
CA GLU A 3 -9.61 3.41 -91.43
C GLU A 3 -9.76 3.77 -89.92
N SER A 4 -9.27 2.89 -89.06
CA SER A 4 -9.16 2.96 -87.59
C SER A 4 -8.87 4.32 -86.94
N ASP A 5 -9.42 4.55 -85.74
CA ASP A 5 -8.56 4.73 -84.55
C ASP A 5 -9.33 4.60 -83.23
N THR A 6 -8.86 3.66 -82.42
CA THR A 6 -9.27 3.38 -81.05
C THR A 6 -8.60 4.37 -80.10
N THR A 7 -9.39 5.14 -79.35
CA THR A 7 -8.93 5.78 -78.11
C THR A 7 -9.83 5.36 -76.96
N SER A 8 -9.44 4.30 -76.26
CA SER A 8 -10.02 3.91 -74.97
C SER A 8 -9.58 4.91 -73.91
N PHE A 9 -10.45 5.87 -73.59
CA PHE A 9 -10.27 6.76 -72.46
C PHE A 9 -10.70 6.00 -71.19
N ASP A 10 -9.73 5.39 -70.50
CA ASP A 10 -9.95 4.71 -69.22
C ASP A 10 -10.13 5.78 -68.13
N ALA A 11 -11.37 6.22 -67.95
CA ALA A 11 -11.73 7.14 -66.88
C ALA A 11 -11.83 6.35 -65.57
N THR A 12 -10.72 6.30 -64.82
CA THR A 12 -10.73 5.85 -63.42
C THR A 12 -11.80 6.63 -62.65
N HIS A 13 -12.88 5.96 -62.23
CA HIS A 13 -13.88 6.54 -61.35
C HIS A 13 -13.22 6.92 -60.01
N PRO A 14 -13.27 8.18 -59.56
CA PRO A 14 -12.85 8.50 -58.21
C PRO A 14 -13.83 7.82 -57.25
N SER A 15 -13.32 6.92 -56.40
CA SER A 15 -14.11 6.35 -55.32
C SER A 15 -14.70 7.51 -54.52
N ARG A 16 -16.02 7.56 -54.46
CA ARG A 16 -16.74 8.63 -53.76
C ARG A 16 -16.47 8.47 -52.27
N ASP A 17 -15.51 9.22 -51.75
CA ASP A 17 -15.15 9.25 -50.33
C ASP A 17 -16.35 9.76 -49.52
N ASN A 18 -17.28 8.87 -49.20
CA ASN A 18 -18.46 9.20 -48.43
C ASN A 18 -18.03 9.68 -47.04
N TRP A 19 -18.38 10.92 -46.72
CA TRP A 19 -18.14 11.58 -45.43
C TRP A 19 -18.54 10.69 -44.23
N TRP A 20 -19.59 9.89 -44.38
CA TRP A 20 -20.05 8.88 -43.42
C TRP A 20 -19.03 7.77 -43.12
N SER A 21 -18.18 7.39 -44.07
CA SER A 21 -17.13 6.38 -43.87
C SER A 21 -15.96 6.94 -43.06
N ARG A 22 -15.59 8.21 -43.30
CA ARG A 22 -14.56 8.93 -42.55
C ARG A 22 -15.02 9.17 -41.11
N LEU A 23 -16.29 9.53 -40.89
CA LEU A 23 -16.89 9.70 -39.56
C LEU A 23 -16.88 8.40 -38.74
N LYS A 24 -17.28 7.27 -39.35
CA LYS A 24 -17.30 5.97 -38.67
C LYS A 24 -15.89 5.47 -38.31
N LYS A 25 -14.88 5.78 -39.13
CA LYS A 25 -13.48 5.40 -38.89
C LYS A 25 -12.83 6.17 -37.72
N THR A 26 -13.26 7.41 -37.47
CA THR A 26 -12.78 8.23 -36.35
C THR A 26 -13.62 8.10 -35.08
N LEU A 27 -14.93 7.88 -35.17
CA LEU A 27 -15.80 7.71 -34.01
C LEU A 27 -15.66 6.34 -33.31
N GLY A 28 -15.35 5.28 -34.05
CA GLY A 28 -15.17 3.93 -33.51
C GLY A 28 -14.08 3.84 -32.43
N PRO A 29 -12.84 4.32 -32.68
CA PRO A 29 -11.77 4.34 -31.68
C PRO A 29 -12.09 5.21 -30.46
N VAL A 30 -12.75 6.36 -30.66
CA VAL A 30 -13.13 7.29 -29.58
C VAL A 30 -14.18 6.67 -28.67
N ALA A 31 -15.16 5.95 -29.22
CA ALA A 31 -16.17 5.25 -28.44
C ALA A 31 -15.55 4.11 -27.59
N VAL A 32 -14.60 3.37 -28.15
CA VAL A 32 -13.89 2.30 -27.41
C VAL A 32 -13.05 2.87 -26.28
N VAL A 33 -12.31 3.96 -26.52
CA VAL A 33 -11.53 4.67 -25.50
C VAL A 33 -12.46 5.22 -24.40
N GLY A 34 -13.60 5.80 -24.77
CA GLY A 34 -14.62 6.26 -23.83
C GLY A 34 -15.17 5.15 -22.93
N VAL A 35 -15.44 3.96 -23.49
CA VAL A 35 -15.93 2.81 -22.72
C VAL A 35 -14.86 2.24 -21.79
N VAL A 36 -13.59 2.21 -22.20
CA VAL A 36 -12.47 1.77 -21.34
C VAL A 36 -12.25 2.73 -20.19
N ILE A 37 -12.27 4.04 -20.45
CA ILE A 37 -12.19 5.08 -19.43
C ILE A 37 -13.36 4.96 -18.46
N ALA A 38 -14.59 4.81 -18.96
CA ALA A 38 -15.77 4.64 -18.12
C ALA A 38 -15.70 3.38 -17.25
N LYS A 39 -15.22 2.24 -17.79
CA LYS A 39 -15.01 1.01 -17.01
C LYS A 39 -13.90 1.16 -15.98
N PHE A 40 -12.85 1.91 -16.28
CA PHE A 40 -11.77 2.21 -15.33
C PHE A 40 -12.26 3.08 -14.17
N PHE A 41 -12.97 4.18 -14.45
CA PHE A 41 -13.60 5.01 -13.42
C PHE A 41 -14.69 4.25 -12.64
N ALA A 42 -15.40 3.31 -13.27
CA ALA A 42 -16.35 2.44 -12.61
C ALA A 42 -15.71 1.38 -11.70
N LYS A 43 -14.46 0.97 -11.94
CA LYS A 43 -13.67 0.20 -10.97
C LYS A 43 -13.11 1.10 -9.87
N LEU A 44 -12.70 2.32 -10.20
CA LEU A 44 -12.15 3.29 -9.24
C LEU A 44 -13.17 3.67 -8.15
N LYS A 45 -14.45 3.86 -8.51
CA LYS A 45 -15.53 4.12 -7.52
C LYS A 45 -15.67 2.99 -6.50
N PHE A 46 -15.36 1.74 -6.86
CA PHE A 46 -15.41 0.59 -5.94
C PHE A 46 -14.32 0.64 -4.86
N PHE A 47 -13.21 1.35 -5.10
CA PHE A 47 -12.17 1.63 -4.12
C PHE A 47 -12.41 2.96 -3.37
N ILE A 48 -12.97 3.96 -4.05
CA ILE A 48 -13.28 5.28 -3.46
C ILE A 48 -14.46 5.20 -2.48
N LEU A 49 -15.51 4.43 -2.78
CA LEU A 49 -16.70 4.33 -1.91
C LEU A 49 -16.41 3.77 -0.50
N PRO A 50 -15.59 2.70 -0.35
CA PRO A 50 -15.07 2.30 0.96
C PRO A 50 -14.29 3.42 1.64
N ALA A 51 -13.38 4.08 0.93
CA ALA A 51 -12.58 5.19 1.45
C ALA A 51 -13.45 6.38 1.91
N LEU A 52 -14.54 6.68 1.19
CA LEU A 52 -15.50 7.73 1.57
C LEU A 52 -16.31 7.35 2.81
N LYS A 53 -16.60 6.06 3.05
CA LYS A 53 -17.21 5.61 4.32
C LYS A 53 -16.26 5.78 5.51
N PHE A 54 -14.94 5.86 5.28
CA PHE A 54 -13.95 6.23 6.30
C PHE A 54 -13.79 7.76 6.45
N LEU A 55 -14.42 8.58 5.59
CA LEU A 55 -14.38 10.04 5.66
C LEU A 55 -14.92 10.64 6.99
N PRO A 56 -16.06 10.19 7.56
CA PRO A 56 -16.49 10.67 8.87
C PRO A 56 -15.59 10.21 10.03
N LEU A 57 -14.84 9.12 9.85
CA LEU A 57 -13.78 8.70 10.78
C LEU A 57 -12.57 9.65 10.67
N LEU A 58 -12.20 9.98 9.42
CA LEU A 58 -11.21 10.98 9.05
C LEU A 58 -11.56 12.39 9.52
N LEU A 59 -12.82 12.74 9.72
CA LEU A 59 -13.20 14.06 10.27
C LEU A 59 -12.98 14.14 11.78
N LYS A 60 -13.07 13.03 12.53
CA LYS A 60 -12.73 12.99 13.96
C LYS A 60 -11.23 12.85 14.21
N SER A 61 -10.51 12.13 13.36
CA SER A 61 -9.04 12.07 13.38
C SER A 61 -8.37 13.21 12.60
N GLY A 62 -9.15 13.95 11.82
CA GLY A 62 -8.68 14.86 10.77
C GLY A 62 -7.87 16.02 11.28
N GLY A 63 -8.21 16.55 12.46
CA GLY A 63 -7.41 17.59 13.10
C GLY A 63 -5.97 17.13 13.36
N THR A 64 -5.81 15.91 13.89
CA THR A 64 -4.49 15.34 14.18
C THR A 64 -3.72 14.96 12.91
N MET A 65 -4.42 14.45 11.90
CA MET A 65 -3.85 14.12 10.59
C MET A 65 -3.40 15.39 9.84
N LEU A 66 -4.22 16.45 9.83
CA LEU A 66 -3.88 17.72 9.20
C LEU A 66 -2.72 18.40 9.92
N LEU A 67 -2.67 18.33 11.25
CA LEU A 67 -1.53 18.82 12.03
C LEU A 67 -0.25 18.08 11.62
N MET A 68 -0.29 16.75 11.50
CA MET A 68 0.86 15.95 11.07
C MET A 68 1.29 16.27 9.63
N ILE A 69 0.34 16.42 8.70
CA ILE A 69 0.63 16.87 7.34
C ILE A 69 1.28 18.25 7.38
N TRP A 70 0.76 19.18 8.17
CA TRP A 70 1.30 20.54 8.28
C TRP A 70 2.73 20.53 8.81
N VAL A 71 3.00 19.83 9.91
CA VAL A 71 4.36 19.70 10.49
C VAL A 71 5.33 19.13 9.46
N TYR A 72 5.00 18.01 8.81
CA TYR A 72 5.89 17.40 7.83
C TYR A 72 6.00 18.18 6.52
N THR A 73 4.98 18.96 6.17
CA THR A 73 5.06 19.86 5.02
C THR A 73 6.13 20.90 5.23
N MET A 74 6.25 21.45 6.44
CA MET A 74 7.30 22.42 6.78
C MET A 74 8.71 21.82 6.76
N MET A 75 8.84 20.52 7.02
CA MET A 75 10.15 19.84 7.09
C MET A 75 10.61 19.27 5.75
N TRP A 76 9.71 18.61 5.02
CA TRP A 76 10.05 17.79 3.83
C TRP A 76 9.18 18.09 2.60
N GLY A 77 8.30 19.09 2.70
CA GLY A 77 7.40 19.47 1.63
C GLY A 77 6.10 18.66 1.59
N TRP A 78 5.08 19.27 1.00
CA TRP A 78 3.70 18.76 1.06
C TRP A 78 3.52 17.41 0.38
N LYS A 79 4.25 17.15 -0.71
CA LYS A 79 4.16 15.88 -1.46
C LYS A 79 4.59 14.70 -0.59
N PHE A 80 5.68 14.87 0.16
CA PHE A 80 6.19 13.83 1.05
C PHE A 80 5.26 13.67 2.25
N ALA A 81 4.85 14.78 2.87
CA ALA A 81 3.95 14.77 4.02
C ALA A 81 2.64 14.00 3.74
N VAL A 82 1.99 14.29 2.60
CA VAL A 82 0.76 13.59 2.19
C VAL A 82 1.03 12.12 1.92
N GLY A 83 2.11 11.79 1.20
CA GLY A 83 2.46 10.39 0.91
C GLY A 83 2.77 9.59 2.18
N PHE A 84 3.50 10.18 3.12
CA PHE A 84 3.90 9.55 4.36
C PHE A 84 2.70 9.30 5.28
N VAL A 85 1.83 10.29 5.44
CA VAL A 85 0.58 10.13 6.21
C VAL A 85 -0.34 9.11 5.54
N MET A 86 -0.34 9.01 4.21
CA MET A 86 -1.09 7.96 3.50
C MET A 86 -0.53 6.56 3.80
N LEU A 87 0.80 6.40 3.86
CA LEU A 87 1.43 5.13 4.25
C LEU A 87 1.09 4.73 5.69
N LEU A 88 1.12 5.67 6.62
CA LEU A 88 0.64 5.46 7.99
C LEU A 88 -0.83 5.04 8.04
N LEU A 89 -1.68 5.70 7.26
CA LEU A 89 -3.09 5.35 7.19
C LEU A 89 -3.30 3.94 6.64
N ILE A 90 -2.55 3.55 5.61
CA ILE A 90 -2.55 2.19 5.05
C ILE A 90 -2.14 1.20 6.15
N HIS A 91 -1.05 1.46 6.88
CA HIS A 91 -0.63 0.64 8.01
C HIS A 91 -1.75 0.47 9.05
N GLU A 92 -2.33 1.56 9.56
CA GLU A 92 -3.45 1.48 10.52
C GLU A 92 -4.67 0.74 9.96
N CYS A 93 -4.98 0.94 8.67
CA CYS A 93 -6.05 0.23 8.02
C CYS A 93 -5.84 -1.29 8.04
N GLY A 94 -4.59 -1.77 8.00
CA GLY A 94 -4.24 -3.17 8.20
C GLY A 94 -4.75 -3.71 9.53
N HIS A 95 -4.45 -3.03 10.63
CA HIS A 95 -4.98 -3.37 11.96
C HIS A 95 -6.51 -3.32 12.00
N LEU A 96 -7.12 -2.27 11.44
CA LEU A 96 -8.58 -2.09 11.44
C LEU A 96 -9.29 -3.23 10.70
N ILE A 97 -8.76 -3.65 9.54
CA ILE A 97 -9.34 -4.74 8.75
C ILE A 97 -9.32 -6.03 9.56
N VAL A 98 -8.20 -6.36 10.19
CA VAL A 98 -8.08 -7.59 10.98
C VAL A 98 -8.95 -7.53 12.24
N ALA A 99 -8.92 -6.41 12.97
CA ALA A 99 -9.73 -6.22 14.18
C ALA A 99 -11.24 -6.33 13.88
N LYS A 100 -11.71 -5.74 12.77
CA LYS A 100 -13.10 -5.87 12.33
C LYS A 100 -13.48 -7.30 11.95
N LYS A 101 -12.56 -8.07 11.34
CA LYS A 101 -12.79 -9.50 11.05
C LYS A 101 -12.97 -10.32 12.33
N PHE A 102 -12.32 -9.93 13.42
CA PHE A 102 -12.53 -10.53 14.75
C PHE A 102 -13.72 -9.94 15.53
N GLY A 103 -14.47 -9.00 14.94
CA GLY A 103 -15.64 -8.40 15.57
C GLY A 103 -15.33 -7.40 16.69
N LEU A 104 -14.09 -6.91 16.79
CA LEU A 104 -13.69 -5.92 17.79
C LEU A 104 -14.23 -4.53 17.44
N LYS A 105 -14.75 -3.80 18.43
CA LYS A 105 -15.09 -2.38 18.25
C LYS A 105 -13.83 -1.52 18.20
N VAL A 106 -13.54 -1.02 17.01
CA VAL A 106 -12.40 -0.12 16.75
C VAL A 106 -12.83 1.35 16.73
N GLY A 107 -11.99 2.21 17.29
CA GLY A 107 -12.12 3.67 17.21
C GLY A 107 -11.48 4.26 15.95
N ALA A 108 -11.37 5.59 15.93
CA ALA A 108 -10.67 6.29 14.87
C ALA A 108 -9.14 6.19 15.06
N PRO A 109 -8.35 6.12 13.98
CA PRO A 109 -6.89 6.27 14.07
C PRO A 109 -6.54 7.69 14.53
N VAL A 110 -5.57 7.84 15.42
CA VAL A 110 -5.06 9.13 15.91
C VAL A 110 -3.64 9.27 15.39
N PHE A 111 -3.30 10.45 14.85
CA PHE A 111 -2.01 10.72 14.23
C PHE A 111 -1.21 11.69 15.09
N ILE A 112 -0.04 11.27 15.57
CA ILE A 112 0.84 12.12 16.38
C ILE A 112 2.13 12.38 15.58
N PRO A 113 2.47 13.64 15.29
CA PRO A 113 3.72 13.98 14.65
C PRO A 113 4.91 13.35 15.38
N PHE A 114 5.89 12.82 14.64
CA PHE A 114 7.11 12.15 15.13
C PHE A 114 6.91 10.79 15.82
N MET A 115 5.73 10.51 16.39
CA MET A 115 5.45 9.24 17.06
C MET A 115 4.78 8.21 16.15
N GLY A 116 3.98 8.65 15.17
CA GLY A 116 3.27 7.76 14.24
C GLY A 116 1.76 7.86 14.38
N ALA A 117 1.06 6.78 14.05
CA ALA A 117 -0.37 6.67 14.23
C ALA A 117 -0.69 5.48 15.14
N PHE A 118 -1.87 5.49 15.77
CA PHE A 118 -2.40 4.33 16.45
C PHE A 118 -3.93 4.36 16.47
N ILE A 119 -4.55 3.19 16.53
CA ILE A 119 -6.01 3.06 16.69
C ILE A 119 -6.38 3.03 18.15
N ALA A 120 -7.31 3.91 18.53
CA ALA A 120 -7.99 3.80 19.82
C ALA A 120 -8.92 2.56 19.81
N LEU A 121 -8.48 1.44 20.37
CA LEU A 121 -9.32 0.27 20.59
C LEU A 121 -10.33 0.57 21.70
N LYS A 122 -11.63 0.35 21.44
CA LYS A 122 -12.69 0.49 22.45
C LYS A 122 -12.91 -0.78 23.25
N GLU A 123 -12.50 -1.91 22.70
CA GLU A 123 -12.56 -3.23 23.32
C GLU A 123 -11.17 -3.86 23.27
N ALA A 124 -10.70 -4.37 24.41
CA ALA A 124 -9.43 -5.07 24.48
C ALA A 124 -9.51 -6.42 23.74
N PRO A 125 -8.42 -6.88 23.09
CA PRO A 125 -8.35 -8.21 22.50
C PRO A 125 -8.66 -9.28 23.55
N ARG A 126 -9.42 -10.31 23.15
CA ARG A 126 -9.88 -11.35 24.08
C ARG A 126 -8.82 -12.42 24.39
N ASN A 127 -7.81 -12.56 23.54
CA ASN A 127 -6.71 -13.51 23.69
C ASN A 127 -5.45 -13.03 22.94
N ALA A 128 -4.28 -13.57 23.33
CA ALA A 128 -3.00 -13.21 22.75
C ALA A 128 -2.92 -13.51 21.24
N TRP A 129 -3.53 -14.61 20.78
CA TRP A 129 -3.60 -14.94 19.36
C TRP A 129 -4.29 -13.85 18.53
N MET A 130 -5.44 -13.34 18.99
CA MET A 130 -6.15 -12.26 18.32
C MET A 130 -5.32 -10.97 18.33
N GLU A 131 -4.67 -10.68 19.45
CA GLU A 131 -3.77 -9.52 19.56
C GLU A 131 -2.61 -9.60 18.57
N ALA A 132 -1.94 -10.75 18.47
CA ALA A 132 -0.88 -10.96 17.49
C ALA A 132 -1.39 -10.89 16.05
N CYS A 133 -2.56 -11.48 15.76
CA CYS A 133 -3.16 -11.39 14.43
C CYS A 133 -3.46 -9.94 14.04
N VAL A 134 -4.02 -9.15 14.96
CA VAL A 134 -4.27 -7.72 14.74
C VAL A 134 -2.95 -6.98 14.55
N GLY A 135 -1.94 -7.24 15.40
CA GLY A 135 -0.60 -6.65 15.30
C GLY A 135 0.09 -6.93 13.97
N ILE A 136 -0.06 -8.11 13.38
CA ILE A 136 0.49 -8.44 12.06
C ILE A 136 -0.19 -7.64 10.93
N GLY A 137 -1.47 -7.30 11.11
CA GLY A 137 -2.28 -6.65 10.07
C GLY A 137 -1.66 -5.35 9.54
N GLY A 138 -1.12 -4.52 10.43
CA GLY A 138 -0.54 -3.22 10.07
C GLY A 138 0.73 -3.34 9.23
N PRO A 139 1.80 -4.00 9.73
CA PRO A 139 3.03 -4.22 8.99
C PRO A 139 2.82 -4.92 7.66
N MET A 140 1.86 -5.86 7.55
CA MET A 140 1.53 -6.50 6.28
C MET A 140 0.97 -5.50 5.26
N LEU A 141 -0.10 -4.76 5.61
CA LEU A 141 -0.71 -3.82 4.68
C LEU A 141 0.21 -2.64 4.37
N GLY A 142 0.91 -2.14 5.39
CA GLY A 142 1.91 -1.08 5.26
C GLY A 142 3.07 -1.49 4.36
N SER A 143 3.53 -2.75 4.40
CA SER A 143 4.61 -3.24 3.53
C SER A 143 4.16 -3.32 2.08
N ILE A 144 2.90 -3.70 1.83
CA ILE A 144 2.30 -3.66 0.48
C ILE A 144 2.25 -2.20 -0.02
N GLY A 145 1.87 -1.24 0.83
CA GLY A 145 1.88 0.18 0.50
C GLY A 145 3.27 0.71 0.17
N ALA A 146 4.29 0.32 0.95
CA ALA A 146 5.68 0.67 0.72
C ALA A 146 6.21 0.07 -0.60
N LEU A 147 5.88 -1.20 -0.87
CA LEU A 147 6.21 -1.88 -2.12
C LEU A 147 5.56 -1.22 -3.34
N ALA A 148 4.31 -0.77 -3.20
CA ALA A 148 3.65 -0.01 -4.25
C ALA A 148 4.37 1.31 -4.54
N CYS A 149 4.80 2.04 -3.49
CA CYS A 149 5.62 3.23 -3.67
C CYS A 149 6.94 2.89 -4.37
N ASN A 150 7.65 1.85 -3.94
CA ASN A 150 8.92 1.45 -4.54
C ASN A 150 8.75 1.15 -6.03
N SER A 151 7.72 0.36 -6.37
CA SER A 151 7.41 -0.02 -7.76
C SER A 151 7.11 1.22 -8.61
N ILE A 152 6.32 2.17 -8.10
CA ILE A 152 6.05 3.43 -8.81
C ILE A 152 7.34 4.23 -9.00
N GLY A 153 8.21 4.27 -7.99
CA GLY A 153 9.54 4.88 -8.08
C GLY A 153 10.35 4.28 -9.22
N GLU A 154 10.40 2.95 -9.32
CA GLU A 154 11.13 2.24 -10.38
C GLU A 154 10.56 2.49 -11.79
N PHE A 155 9.25 2.63 -11.94
CA PHE A 155 8.63 2.90 -13.26
C PHE A 155 8.70 4.36 -13.70
N THR A 156 8.79 5.30 -12.75
CA THR A 156 8.67 6.74 -13.05
C THR A 156 9.96 7.52 -12.82
N ASP A 157 10.96 6.90 -12.19
CA ASP A 157 12.23 7.52 -11.76
C ASP A 157 12.04 8.78 -10.89
N ILE A 158 10.90 8.89 -10.19
CA ILE A 158 10.62 10.03 -9.32
C ILE A 158 11.17 9.74 -7.90
N PRO A 159 12.15 10.51 -7.41
CA PRO A 159 12.85 10.23 -6.15
C PRO A 159 11.95 10.14 -4.90
N ILE A 160 10.83 10.85 -4.91
CA ILE A 160 9.92 10.90 -3.76
C ILE A 160 9.33 9.54 -3.42
N PHE A 161 9.07 8.70 -4.42
CA PHE A 161 8.47 7.39 -4.20
C PHE A 161 9.45 6.42 -3.55
N PHE A 162 10.74 6.51 -3.88
CA PHE A 162 11.79 5.77 -3.17
C PHE A 162 11.92 6.23 -1.72
N ALA A 163 11.86 7.53 -1.46
CA ALA A 163 11.86 8.05 -0.09
C ALA A 163 10.65 7.54 0.71
N LEU A 164 9.45 7.60 0.14
CA LEU A 164 8.23 7.08 0.76
C LEU A 164 8.32 5.56 1.01
N ALA A 165 8.82 4.80 0.05
CA ALA A 165 9.02 3.36 0.21
C ALA A 165 10.00 3.06 1.36
N TRP A 166 11.15 3.74 1.39
CA TRP A 166 12.15 3.57 2.43
C TRP A 166 11.56 3.84 3.82
N PHE A 167 10.85 4.97 4.00
CA PHE A 167 10.18 5.30 5.27
C PHE A 167 9.06 4.32 5.59
N GLY A 168 8.32 3.84 4.60
CA GLY A 168 7.30 2.82 4.77
C GLY A 168 7.89 1.51 5.29
N TYR A 169 8.95 0.99 4.66
CA TYR A 169 9.65 -0.20 5.13
C TYR A 169 10.23 -0.01 6.53
N PHE A 170 10.89 1.12 6.76
CA PHE A 170 11.43 1.46 8.07
C PHE A 170 10.34 1.43 9.14
N LEU A 171 9.19 2.07 8.89
CA LEU A 171 8.08 2.11 9.84
C LEU A 171 7.51 0.72 10.14
N ASN A 172 7.33 -0.12 9.12
CA ASN A 172 6.80 -1.47 9.30
C ASN A 172 7.77 -2.34 10.10
N LEU A 173 9.07 -2.27 9.79
CA LEU A 173 10.11 -3.01 10.52
C LEU A 173 10.27 -2.50 11.94
N PHE A 174 10.23 -1.19 12.14
CA PHE A 174 10.25 -0.58 13.46
C PHE A 174 9.06 -1.04 14.31
N ASN A 175 7.85 -1.05 13.73
CA ASN A 175 6.68 -1.56 14.43
C ASN A 175 6.76 -3.06 14.73
N LEU A 176 7.48 -3.86 13.92
CA LEU A 176 7.72 -5.28 14.21
C LEU A 176 8.76 -5.52 15.31
N THR A 177 9.39 -4.49 15.86
CA THR A 177 10.31 -4.67 16.99
C THR A 177 9.54 -5.17 18.22
N PRO A 178 10.12 -6.11 19.00
CA PRO A 178 9.44 -6.77 20.12
C PRO A 178 9.41 -5.89 21.37
N VAL A 179 8.84 -4.68 21.26
CA VAL A 179 8.87 -3.66 22.31
C VAL A 179 7.46 -3.19 22.65
N GLY A 180 7.00 -3.56 23.85
CA GLY A 180 5.86 -2.95 24.52
C GLY A 180 4.63 -2.71 23.65
N MET A 181 4.40 -1.43 23.32
CA MET A 181 3.22 -0.93 22.61
C MET A 181 3.26 -1.13 21.09
N LEU A 182 4.42 -1.46 20.52
CA LEU A 182 4.58 -1.70 19.08
C LEU A 182 3.97 -3.04 18.67
N ASP A 183 3.69 -3.21 17.38
CA ASP A 183 3.06 -4.43 16.86
C ASP A 183 3.84 -5.69 17.16
N GLY A 184 5.18 -5.66 17.07
CA GLY A 184 6.05 -6.75 17.42
C GLY A 184 5.91 -7.15 18.89
N GLY A 185 5.74 -6.18 19.79
CA GLY A 185 5.44 -6.44 21.20
C GLY A 185 4.14 -7.24 21.36
N ARG A 186 3.11 -6.85 20.62
CA ARG A 186 1.79 -7.51 20.59
C ARG A 186 1.82 -8.89 19.92
N ILE A 187 2.71 -9.09 18.95
CA ILE A 187 2.92 -10.39 18.29
C ILE A 187 3.62 -11.36 19.24
N VAL A 188 4.64 -10.89 19.97
CA VAL A 188 5.43 -11.71 20.88
C VAL A 188 4.61 -12.22 22.06
N THR A 189 3.52 -11.54 22.47
CA THR A 189 2.63 -12.07 23.53
C THR A 189 1.97 -13.40 23.16
N ALA A 190 1.80 -13.70 21.87
CA ALA A 190 1.31 -14.98 21.39
C ALA A 190 2.40 -16.02 21.19
N LEU A 191 3.68 -15.62 21.19
CA LEU A 191 4.79 -16.56 21.07
C LEU A 191 4.95 -17.33 22.37
N SER A 192 4.93 -18.66 22.25
CA SER A 192 5.17 -19.53 23.39
C SER A 192 6.59 -19.38 23.89
N ARG A 193 6.77 -19.29 25.21
CA ARG A 193 8.08 -19.40 25.87
C ARG A 193 8.82 -20.69 25.48
N TRP A 194 8.12 -21.73 25.04
CA TRP A 194 8.72 -22.97 24.54
C TRP A 194 9.55 -22.78 23.27
N LEU A 195 9.34 -21.70 22.50
CA LEU A 195 10.15 -21.39 21.32
C LEU A 195 11.60 -21.01 21.69
N TRP A 196 11.85 -20.68 22.96
CA TRP A 196 13.22 -20.48 23.46
C TRP A 196 14.03 -21.77 23.46
N LEU A 197 13.42 -22.94 23.65
CA LEU A 197 14.14 -24.22 23.67
C LEU A 197 14.81 -24.56 22.34
N PRO A 198 14.14 -24.51 21.17
CA PRO A 198 14.81 -24.70 19.90
C PRO A 198 15.82 -23.59 19.61
N GLY A 199 15.54 -22.34 20.00
CA GLY A 199 16.51 -21.24 19.89
C GLY A 199 17.79 -21.51 20.69
N PHE A 200 17.64 -21.97 21.92
CA PHE A 200 18.75 -22.36 22.80
C PHE A 200 19.49 -23.59 22.26
N ALA A 201 18.77 -24.59 21.74
CA ALA A 201 19.38 -25.76 21.10
C ALA A 201 20.21 -25.39 19.86
N VAL A 202 19.72 -24.46 19.03
CA VAL A 202 20.46 -23.93 17.88
C VAL A 202 21.68 -23.13 18.34
N LEU A 203 21.55 -22.30 19.38
CA LEU A 203 22.66 -21.55 19.97
C LEU A 203 23.76 -22.47 20.53
N LEU A 204 23.39 -23.54 21.24
CA LEU A 204 24.33 -24.55 21.74
C LEU A 204 25.03 -25.29 20.60
N TRP A 205 24.27 -25.73 19.59
CA TRP A 205 24.84 -26.38 18.40
C TRP A 205 25.80 -25.45 17.65
N PHE A 206 25.41 -24.18 17.49
CA PHE A 206 26.23 -23.17 16.82
C PHE A 206 27.49 -22.84 17.62
N GLY A 207 27.38 -22.69 18.94
CA GLY A 207 28.52 -22.46 19.84
C GLY A 207 29.50 -23.64 19.90
N TRP A 208 29.00 -24.87 19.75
CA TRP A 208 29.84 -26.07 19.61
C TRP A 208 30.55 -26.11 18.25
N LYS A 209 29.82 -25.82 17.16
CA LYS A 209 30.36 -25.90 15.78
C LYS A 209 31.31 -24.75 15.44
N TYR A 210 31.05 -23.56 15.97
CA TYR A 210 31.86 -22.36 15.79
C TYR A 210 32.18 -21.75 17.16
N PRO A 211 33.18 -22.30 17.88
CA PRO A 211 33.52 -21.85 19.22
C PRO A 211 33.91 -20.37 19.20
N ASN A 212 33.02 -19.53 19.71
CA ASN A 212 33.21 -18.09 19.79
C ASN A 212 32.75 -17.61 21.17
N PHE A 213 33.58 -16.78 21.80
CA PHE A 213 33.30 -16.22 23.13
C PHE A 213 31.92 -15.54 23.20
N ILE A 214 31.51 -14.82 22.15
CA ILE A 214 30.23 -14.10 22.11
C ILE A 214 29.05 -15.09 22.17
N VAL A 215 29.15 -16.23 21.48
CA VAL A 215 28.07 -17.23 21.45
C VAL A 215 27.90 -17.90 22.81
N TRP A 216 29.01 -18.24 23.47
CA TRP A 216 28.97 -18.81 24.83
C TRP A 216 28.46 -17.79 25.85
N LEU A 217 28.81 -16.52 25.71
CA LEU A 217 28.28 -15.45 26.56
C LEU A 217 26.77 -15.29 26.38
N MET A 218 26.26 -15.35 25.15
CA MET A 218 24.81 -15.33 24.88
C MET A 218 24.12 -16.54 25.52
N VAL A 219 24.66 -17.75 25.38
CA VAL A 219 24.11 -18.97 26.00
C VAL A 219 24.02 -18.85 27.53
N ILE A 220 25.02 -18.24 28.18
CA ILE A 220 25.02 -18.06 29.65
C ILE A 220 24.02 -16.96 30.08
N ALA A 221 23.80 -15.95 29.24
CA ALA A 221 22.92 -14.82 29.53
C ALA A 221 21.44 -15.03 29.16
N SER A 222 21.12 -16.06 28.36
CA SER A 222 19.76 -16.42 27.91
C SER A 222 19.04 -17.31 28.93
#